data_AF-A0A2U1W250-F1
#
_entry.id   AF-A0A2U1W250-F1
#
_cell.length_a   1.000
_cell.length_b   1.000
_cell.length_c   1.000
_cell.angle_alpha   90.00
_cell.angle_beta   90.00
_cell.angle_gamma   90.00
#
_symmetry.space_group_name_H-M   'P 1'
#
loop_
_entity.id
_entity.type
_entity.pdbx_description
1 polymer ?
#
loop_
_entity_poly.entity_id
_entity_poly.type
_entity_poly.pdbx_seq_one_letter_code
_entity_poly.pdbx_strand_id
1 'polypeptide(L)'
;MSDSNRTLATTVLAPLVLGSLAACTPLVWGGTYHAVEKSPQSITVEYENSLTSRDTVLVYASEHCGRYAKRAALADIDRNPRTELLRFECR
;
A
#
# COMPACT_ATOMS: atom_id res chain seq x y z
N MET A 1 -15.14 -64.57 -12.02
CA MET A 1 -16.36 -63.99 -12.63
C MET A 1 -16.87 -62.90 -11.70
N SER A 2 -17.25 -61.77 -12.30
CA SER A 2 -17.88 -60.57 -11.71
C SER A 2 -17.03 -59.60 -10.89
N ASP A 3 -16.51 -58.63 -11.65
CA ASP A 3 -16.36 -57.21 -11.35
C ASP A 3 -17.43 -56.62 -10.39
N SER A 4 -16.97 -55.70 -9.54
CA SER A 4 -17.73 -54.48 -9.22
C SER A 4 -16.78 -53.33 -8.86
N ASN A 5 -16.37 -52.70 -9.95
CA ASN A 5 -15.95 -51.33 -10.11
C ASN A 5 -16.92 -50.36 -9.38
N ARG A 6 -16.42 -49.54 -8.45
CA ARG A 6 -17.01 -48.23 -8.09
C ARG A 6 -15.98 -47.39 -7.32
N THR A 7 -15.00 -46.93 -8.08
CA THR A 7 -14.17 -45.79 -7.76
C THR A 7 -15.09 -44.58 -7.58
N LEU A 8 -15.37 -44.20 -6.33
CA LEU A 8 -15.89 -42.87 -6.04
C LEU A 8 -14.74 -41.90 -6.27
N ALA A 9 -14.62 -41.46 -7.52
CA ALA A 9 -13.91 -40.24 -7.86
C ALA A 9 -14.73 -39.10 -7.25
N THR A 10 -14.48 -38.82 -5.98
CA THR A 10 -14.92 -37.58 -5.34
C THR A 10 -14.10 -36.49 -6.00
N THR A 11 -14.63 -35.93 -7.09
CA THR A 11 -14.10 -34.74 -7.73
C THR A 11 -14.24 -33.62 -6.71
N VAL A 12 -13.21 -33.45 -5.88
CA VAL A 12 -13.05 -32.26 -5.06
C VAL A 12 -12.82 -31.14 -6.06
N LEU A 13 -13.89 -30.39 -6.33
CA LEU A 13 -13.81 -29.06 -6.93
C LEU A 13 -12.88 -28.24 -6.03
N ALA A 14 -11.62 -28.12 -6.44
CA ALA A 14 -10.71 -27.16 -5.88
C ALA A 14 -11.29 -25.77 -6.16
N PRO A 15 -11.66 -24.97 -5.14
CA PRO A 15 -11.79 -23.55 -5.39
C PRO A 15 -10.39 -23.06 -5.76
N LEU A 16 -10.27 -22.54 -6.98
CA LEU A 16 -9.19 -21.65 -7.39
C LEU A 16 -9.11 -20.54 -6.33
N VAL A 17 -8.18 -20.70 -5.39
CA VAL A 17 -7.73 -19.61 -4.52
C VAL A 17 -6.91 -18.70 -5.42
N LEU A 18 -7.62 -17.87 -6.19
CA LEU A 18 -7.09 -16.61 -6.69
C LEU A 18 -6.74 -15.81 -5.44
N GLY A 19 -5.47 -15.95 -5.03
CA GLY A 19 -4.86 -15.28 -3.90
C GLY A 19 -5.23 -13.80 -3.93
N SER A 20 -6.21 -13.48 -3.10
CA SER A 20 -6.82 -12.19 -2.95
C SER A 20 -5.88 -11.34 -2.12
N LEU A 21 -5.00 -10.58 -2.77
CA LEU A 21 -4.26 -9.49 -2.13
C LEU A 21 -4.15 -8.29 -3.08
N ALA A 22 -5.23 -7.96 -3.79
CA ALA A 22 -5.49 -6.55 -4.04
C ALA A 22 -5.92 -5.99 -2.69
N ALA A 23 -4.94 -5.52 -1.91
CA ALA A 23 -5.17 -4.81 -0.67
C ALA A 23 -6.07 -3.61 -0.98
N CYS A 24 -7.38 -3.80 -0.81
CA CYS A 24 -8.30 -2.70 -0.55
C CYS A 24 -7.94 -2.18 0.85
N THR A 25 -6.85 -1.43 0.95
CA THR A 25 -6.72 -0.47 2.04
C THR A 25 -7.68 0.66 1.70
N PRO A 26 -8.71 0.90 2.52
CA PRO A 26 -9.55 2.06 2.31
C PRO A 26 -8.66 3.30 2.46
N LEU A 27 -8.47 4.05 1.37
CA LEU A 27 -8.00 5.43 1.44
C LEU A 27 -9.08 6.24 2.16
N VAL A 28 -9.13 6.12 3.48
CA VAL A 28 -9.90 7.00 4.37
C VAL A 28 -8.89 7.67 5.28
N TRP A 29 -7.92 8.32 4.65
CA TRP A 29 -7.08 9.29 5.33
C TRP A 29 -7.72 10.63 5.02
N GLY A 30 -8.47 11.15 6.00
CA GLY A 30 -9.28 12.37 5.88
C GLY A 30 -8.42 13.61 5.76
N GLY A 31 -7.70 13.75 4.64
CA GLY A 31 -6.96 14.94 4.30
C GLY A 31 -6.56 14.98 2.82
N THR A 32 -6.43 16.19 2.30
CA THR A 32 -5.93 16.43 0.94
C THR A 32 -4.40 16.48 0.97
N TYR A 33 -3.77 15.49 0.36
CA TYR A 33 -2.33 15.50 0.09
C TYR A 33 -2.09 15.09 -1.36
N HIS A 34 -1.02 15.62 -1.92
CA HIS A 34 -0.62 15.37 -3.29
C HIS A 34 0.78 14.76 -3.31
N ALA A 35 0.91 13.57 -3.87
CA ALA A 35 2.21 12.96 -4.09
C ALA A 35 2.83 13.58 -5.35
N VAL A 36 3.88 14.36 -5.17
CA VAL A 36 4.57 15.10 -6.24
C VAL A 36 5.47 14.18 -7.06
N GLU A 37 6.10 13.20 -6.40
CA GLU A 37 7.01 12.27 -7.05
C GLU A 37 6.97 10.90 -6.36
N LYS A 38 7.01 9.82 -7.14
CA LYS A 38 7.05 8.44 -6.64
C LYS A 38 8.03 7.61 -7.45
N SER A 39 8.96 6.98 -6.75
CA SER A 39 9.84 5.95 -7.30
C SER A 39 9.91 4.76 -6.33
N PRO A 40 10.44 3.60 -6.73
CA PRO A 40 10.72 2.49 -5.81
C PRO A 40 11.73 2.82 -4.70
N GLN A 41 12.43 3.95 -4.82
CA GLN A 41 13.50 4.38 -3.91
C GLN A 41 13.12 5.63 -3.12
N SER A 42 12.09 6.38 -3.52
CA SER A 42 11.74 7.65 -2.90
C SER A 42 10.28 8.01 -3.11
N ILE A 43 9.74 8.85 -2.23
CA ILE A 43 8.43 9.48 -2.40
C ILE A 43 8.45 10.89 -1.85
N THR A 44 7.89 11.84 -2.60
CA THR A 44 7.71 13.23 -2.19
C THR A 44 6.23 13.52 -2.08
N VAL A 45 5.81 14.04 -0.92
CA VAL A 45 4.40 14.34 -0.63
C VAL A 45 4.29 15.79 -0.20
N GLU A 46 3.46 16.54 -0.91
CA GLU A 46 3.05 17.89 -0.54
C GLU A 46 1.65 17.81 0.08
N TYR A 47 1.44 18.52 1.19
CA TYR A 47 0.14 18.54 1.86
C TYR A 47 -0.14 19.91 2.48
N GLU A 48 -1.41 20.28 2.54
CA GLU A 48 -1.85 21.48 3.26
C GLU A 48 -2.00 21.19 4.76
N ASN A 49 -1.36 22.00 5.60
CA ASN A 49 -1.35 21.82 7.05
C ASN A 49 -2.75 21.97 7.68
N SER A 50 -3.65 22.69 7.02
CA SER A 50 -5.04 22.88 7.45
C SER A 50 -5.96 21.71 7.10
N LEU A 51 -5.55 20.85 6.17
CA LEU A 51 -6.40 19.79 5.61
C LEU A 51 -5.86 18.39 5.90
N THR A 52 -4.56 18.26 6.14
CA THR A 52 -3.89 16.97 6.36
C THR A 52 -2.87 17.08 7.50
N SER A 53 -2.66 15.96 8.21
CA SER A 53 -1.62 15.86 9.23
C SER A 53 -0.34 15.22 8.68
N ARG A 54 0.80 15.58 9.30
CA ARG A 54 2.09 14.92 9.03
C ARG A 54 2.03 13.41 9.23
N ASP A 55 1.28 12.93 10.23
CA ASP A 55 1.11 11.50 10.51
C ASP A 55 0.44 10.77 9.35
N THR A 56 -0.54 11.39 8.71
CA THR A 56 -1.18 10.85 7.49
C THR A 56 -0.15 10.66 6.39
N VAL A 57 0.70 11.67 6.17
CA VAL A 57 1.76 11.60 5.16
C VAL A 57 2.82 10.55 5.51
N LEU A 58 3.16 10.40 6.79
CA LEU A 58 4.09 9.36 7.26
C LEU A 58 3.57 7.96 7.01
N VAL A 59 2.28 7.71 7.26
CA VAL A 59 1.70 6.39 6.96
C VAL A 59 1.62 6.16 5.47
N TYR A 60 1.24 7.17 4.69
CA TYR A 60 1.25 7.07 3.24
C TYR A 60 2.65 6.74 2.67
N ALA A 61 3.70 7.43 3.15
CA ALA A 61 5.08 7.14 2.76
C ALA A 61 5.53 5.74 3.20
N SER A 62 5.13 5.31 4.40
CA SER A 62 5.43 3.97 4.93
C SER A 62 4.75 2.87 4.12
N GLU A 63 3.49 3.06 3.71
CA GLU A 63 2.79 2.14 2.83
C GLU A 63 3.47 2.05 1.46
N HIS A 64 3.86 3.18 0.88
CA HIS A 64 4.58 3.22 -0.39
C HIS A 64 5.91 2.45 -0.33
N CYS A 65 6.78 2.74 0.65
CA CYS A 65 8.05 2.03 0.79
C CYS A 65 7.86 0.55 1.19
N GLY A 66 6.82 0.25 1.96
CA GLY A 66 6.46 -1.11 2.37
C GLY A 66 6.16 -2.05 1.19
N ARG A 67 5.62 -1.51 0.08
CA ARG A 67 5.41 -2.26 -1.18
C ARG A 67 6.71 -2.81 -1.78
N TYR A 68 7.85 -2.25 -1.40
CA TYR A 68 9.17 -2.66 -1.86
C TYR A 68 10.00 -3.34 -0.75
N ALA A 69 9.35 -3.77 0.34
CA ALA A 69 10.00 -4.34 1.52
C ALA A 69 11.05 -3.39 2.17
N LYS A 70 10.80 -2.07 2.07
CA LYS A 70 11.66 -1.02 2.63
C LYS A 70 10.92 -0.17 3.65
N ARG A 71 11.66 0.62 4.43
CA ARG A 71 11.11 1.60 5.37
C ARG A 71 11.23 2.99 4.81
N ALA A 72 10.21 3.82 5.03
CA ALA A 72 10.29 5.24 4.73
C ALA A 72 11.19 5.93 5.76
N ALA A 73 12.22 6.60 5.28
CA ALA A 73 13.07 7.47 6.07
C ALA A 73 12.87 8.90 5.57
N LEU A 74 12.53 9.81 6.48
CA LEU A 74 12.39 11.21 6.13
C LEU A 74 13.77 11.78 5.76
N ALA A 75 13.89 12.26 4.53
CA ALA A 75 15.12 12.79 3.97
C ALA A 75 15.15 14.32 4.02
N ASP A 76 14.02 14.97 3.76
CA ASP A 76 13.93 16.42 3.67
C ASP A 76 12.53 16.93 4.02
N ILE A 77 12.45 18.18 4.49
CA ILE A 77 11.22 18.89 4.79
C ILE A 77 11.34 20.33 4.30
N ASP A 78 10.49 20.71 3.35
CA ASP A 78 10.27 22.10 3.01
C ASP A 78 8.97 22.59 3.68
N ARG A 79 9.08 23.63 4.49
CA ARG A 79 7.97 24.18 5.28
C ARG A 79 7.54 25.50 4.72
N ASN A 80 6.29 25.55 4.28
CA ASN A 80 5.57 26.77 3.95
C ASN A 80 4.46 27.00 5.01
N PRO A 81 4.11 28.26 5.34
CA PRO A 81 2.99 28.55 6.22
C PRO A 81 1.67 27.83 5.90
N ARG A 82 1.43 27.46 4.63
CA ARG A 82 0.21 26.77 4.19
C ARG A 82 0.42 25.30 3.86
N THR A 83 1.54 24.98 3.21
CA THR A 83 1.86 23.63 2.75
C THR A 83 3.15 23.13 3.39
N GLU A 84 3.28 21.82 3.52
CA GLU A 84 4.55 21.17 3.81
C GLU A 84 4.84 20.15 2.72
N LEU A 85 6.09 20.11 2.29
CA LEU A 85 6.59 19.13 1.34
C LEU A 85 7.60 18.23 2.04
N LEU A 86 7.23 16.97 2.19
CA LEU A 86 8.04 15.94 2.86
C LEU A 86 8.62 15.02 1.80
N ARG A 87 9.95 14.84 1.81
CA ARG A 87 10.63 13.86 0.98
C ARG A 87 11.07 12.67 1.81
N PHE A 88 10.80 11.48 1.30
CA PHE A 88 11.18 10.22 1.92
C PHE A 88 12.04 9.40 0.99
N GLU A 89 13.05 8.75 1.56
CA GLU A 89 13.81 7.67 0.94
C GLU A 89 13.29 6.33 1.43
N CYS A 90 13.11 5.38 0.51
CA CYS A 90 12.81 3.99 0.82
C CYS A 90 14.13 3.24 0.95
N ARG A 91 14.46 2.84 2.18
CA ARG A 91 15.69 2.10 2.52
C ARG A 91 15.44 0.88 3.41
#